data_AF-A0A1D8UR90-F1
#
_entry.id   AF-A0A1D8UR90-F1
#
_cell.length_a   1.000
_cell.length_b   1.000
_cell.length_c   1.000
_cell.angle_alpha   90.00
_cell.angle_beta   90.00
_cell.angle_gamma   90.00
#
_symmetry.space_group_name_H-M   'P 1'
#
loop_
_entity.id
_entity.type
_entity.pdbx_description
1 polymer ?
#
loop_
_entity_poly.entity_id
_entity_poly.type
_entity_poly.pdbx_seq_one_letter_code
_entity_poly.pdbx_strand_id
1 'polypeptide(L)'
;MIKLFVANISTLSGSERRSDGGRPFLEGHLAYWLGGLVLCAIYTNSYFRNAAVPSPKARFPEGWWGWFDQSKYLQSAQALAHLDFHAAMHWYPFGYALLGAPFAWMGYHAYFLPDLICLLLTGGGFLAVAQALGARPLTGVLLFLLATVGTQDVRNTWVEPWNTTLACALIWWSFALACRLVLLPPETQLAKHRLAGFTLWGALLAFIPVVRPTDALIAGGVVAFSFLTALATRSLRLKELACAILGAAIVLSLCGALWLRIYGAHPSDYMVMSKGLGFRLDLLWWKTYLLLITPRPWFPDGSGLLQHIHWLYFSLVGMALLPFLGVRRAFLPLILLAGLSVFYALLFFSYVDLIPSGLWRYNNVHYFKWMFPACALLGWWALHQFFSRQWRLVLAVGAAIFILSGIRLLPVPASTAHMPIWMVTLHEAPPSWPDLYFSDLALRDNRAIQHNIHDFRAMPDSQGERWITLAHPFNGVPTPYPASSKSVPEQFWGMHLTWRPDPCWLPPHPCNFKPPLP
;
A
#
# COMPACT_ATOMS: atom_id res chain seq x y z
N MET A 1 -22.19 10.89 11.96
CA MET A 1 -21.19 10.12 11.19
C MET A 1 -21.40 8.61 11.30
N ILE A 2 -21.30 7.99 12.49
CA ILE A 2 -21.49 6.54 12.63
C ILE A 2 -22.94 6.10 12.27
N LYS A 3 -23.97 6.95 12.51
CA LYS A 3 -25.34 6.68 12.02
C LYS A 3 -25.44 6.63 10.48
N LEU A 4 -24.72 7.51 9.78
CA LEU A 4 -24.63 7.53 8.31
C LEU A 4 -23.80 6.34 7.79
N PHE A 5 -22.73 5.99 8.50
CA PHE A 5 -21.91 4.81 8.23
C PHE A 5 -22.76 3.53 8.26
N VAL A 6 -23.55 3.34 9.32
CA VAL A 6 -24.38 2.14 9.48
C VAL A 6 -25.61 2.17 8.59
N ALA A 7 -26.28 3.32 8.43
CA ALA A 7 -27.45 3.43 7.55
C ALA A 7 -27.11 3.15 6.08
N ASN A 8 -25.93 3.57 5.61
CA ASN A 8 -25.45 3.24 4.27
C ASN A 8 -25.09 1.76 4.16
N ILE A 9 -24.36 1.18 5.12
CA ILE A 9 -24.03 -0.26 5.07
C ILE A 9 -25.31 -1.11 5.10
N SER A 10 -26.33 -0.73 5.86
CA SER A 10 -27.56 -1.53 5.99
C SER A 10 -28.48 -1.45 4.78
N THR A 11 -28.71 -0.26 4.24
CA THR A 11 -29.44 -0.09 2.96
C THR A 11 -28.70 -0.74 1.80
N LEU A 12 -27.38 -0.80 1.88
CA LEU A 12 -26.57 -1.56 0.95
C LEU A 12 -26.65 -3.07 1.24
N SER A 13 -26.60 -3.56 2.47
CA SER A 13 -26.48 -5.00 2.77
C SER A 13 -27.62 -5.90 2.27
N GLY A 14 -28.76 -5.34 1.83
CA GLY A 14 -29.85 -6.11 1.22
C GLY A 14 -30.46 -7.18 2.14
N SER A 15 -30.19 -7.14 3.45
CA SER A 15 -30.46 -8.24 4.38
C SER A 15 -31.93 -8.41 4.78
N GLU A 16 -32.86 -7.82 4.04
CA GLU A 16 -34.30 -7.89 4.33
C GLU A 16 -35.00 -9.19 3.88
N ARG A 17 -34.30 -10.27 3.47
CA ARG A 17 -34.95 -11.53 3.07
C ARG A 17 -34.47 -12.78 3.81
N ARG A 18 -35.16 -13.13 4.90
CA ARG A 18 -36.17 -14.21 4.96
C ARG A 18 -36.66 -14.36 6.41
N SER A 19 -37.98 -14.52 6.52
CA SER A 19 -38.83 -14.51 7.71
C SER A 19 -38.69 -15.71 8.66
N ASP A 20 -37.52 -16.35 8.75
CA ASP A 20 -37.29 -17.42 9.72
C ASP A 20 -36.49 -16.87 10.91
N GLY A 21 -37.21 -16.27 11.86
CA GLY A 21 -36.71 -15.87 13.19
C GLY A 21 -35.87 -14.59 13.20
N GLY A 22 -36.48 -13.46 13.58
CA GLY A 22 -35.93 -12.08 13.55
C GLY A 22 -34.69 -11.75 14.42
N ARG A 23 -33.77 -12.69 14.64
CA ARG A 23 -32.49 -12.47 15.34
C ARG A 23 -31.30 -11.99 14.48
N PRO A 24 -31.13 -12.36 13.19
CA PRO A 24 -29.87 -12.07 12.48
C PRO A 24 -29.66 -10.60 12.07
N PHE A 25 -30.73 -9.80 12.00
CA PHE A 25 -30.62 -8.39 11.58
C PHE A 25 -29.95 -7.51 12.64
N LEU A 26 -30.33 -7.66 13.92
CA LEU A 26 -29.79 -6.86 15.02
C LEU A 26 -28.29 -7.15 15.27
N GLU A 27 -27.87 -8.40 15.10
CA GLU A 27 -26.47 -8.82 15.29
C GLU A 27 -25.51 -8.13 14.32
N GLY A 28 -25.90 -7.98 13.05
CA GLY A 28 -25.04 -7.35 12.04
C GLY A 28 -24.83 -5.86 12.29
N HIS A 29 -25.90 -5.14 12.60
CA HIS A 29 -25.84 -3.72 12.93
C HIS A 29 -24.98 -3.45 14.17
N LEU A 30 -25.18 -4.24 15.23
CA LEU A 30 -24.42 -4.09 16.46
C LEU A 30 -22.91 -4.32 16.22
N ALA A 31 -22.55 -5.34 15.43
CA ALA A 31 -21.16 -5.61 15.09
C ALA A 31 -20.49 -4.42 14.37
N TYR A 32 -21.18 -3.77 13.43
CA TYR A 32 -20.63 -2.59 12.73
C TYR A 32 -20.49 -1.37 13.63
N TRP A 33 -21.48 -1.13 14.49
CA TRP A 33 -21.42 -0.05 15.47
C TRP A 33 -20.28 -0.23 16.45
N LEU A 34 -20.17 -1.41 17.07
CA LEU A 34 -19.10 -1.73 17.99
C LEU A 34 -17.73 -1.70 17.30
N GLY A 35 -17.62 -2.28 16.10
CA GLY A 35 -16.39 -2.23 15.31
C GLY A 35 -15.94 -0.81 14.99
N GLY A 36 -16.86 0.07 14.57
CA GLY A 36 -16.59 1.48 14.32
C GLY A 36 -16.16 2.23 15.59
N LEU A 37 -16.81 1.98 16.73
CA LEU A 37 -16.42 2.57 18.01
C LEU A 37 -15.03 2.11 18.46
N VAL A 38 -14.72 0.82 18.32
CA VAL A 38 -13.40 0.26 18.62
C VAL A 38 -12.34 0.88 17.71
N LEU A 39 -12.60 1.02 16.40
CA LEU A 39 -11.70 1.72 15.47
C LEU A 39 -11.45 3.17 15.90
N CYS A 40 -12.50 3.93 16.22
CA CYS A 40 -12.36 5.31 16.70
C CYS A 40 -11.50 5.38 17.96
N ALA A 41 -11.72 4.47 18.93
CA ALA A 41 -10.97 4.44 20.17
C ALA A 41 -9.49 4.10 19.95
N ILE A 42 -9.21 3.08 19.13
CA ILE A 42 -7.84 2.67 18.79
C ILE A 42 -7.11 3.79 18.03
N TYR A 43 -7.76 4.38 17.03
CA TYR A 43 -7.20 5.49 16.25
C TYR A 43 -6.90 6.69 17.15
N THR A 44 -7.87 7.15 17.93
CA THR A 44 -7.72 8.30 18.82
C THR A 44 -6.59 8.08 19.83
N ASN A 45 -6.57 6.91 20.48
CA ASN A 45 -5.51 6.57 21.42
C ASN A 45 -4.14 6.48 20.75
N SER A 46 -4.06 5.91 19.55
CA SER A 46 -2.79 5.79 18.81
C SER A 46 -2.30 7.14 18.31
N TYR A 47 -3.22 8.01 17.88
CA TYR A 47 -2.92 9.38 17.50
C TYR A 47 -2.31 10.11 18.68
N PHE A 48 -3.00 10.28 19.80
CA PHE A 48 -2.46 11.08 20.91
C PHE A 48 -1.26 10.45 21.66
N ARG A 49 -0.97 9.15 21.44
CA ARG A 49 0.22 8.48 22.00
C ARG A 49 1.39 8.38 21.04
N ASN A 50 1.24 8.74 19.77
CA ASN A 50 2.34 8.68 18.82
C ASN A 50 3.35 9.81 19.14
N ALA A 51 4.60 9.44 19.39
CA ALA A 51 5.66 10.38 19.75
C ALA A 51 5.99 11.40 18.65
N ALA A 52 5.60 11.10 17.41
CA ALA A 52 5.75 11.99 16.26
C ALA A 52 4.55 12.93 16.07
N VAL A 53 3.50 12.87 16.89
CA VAL A 53 2.42 13.85 16.79
C VAL A 53 2.95 15.24 17.17
N PRO A 54 2.72 16.26 16.34
CA PRO A 54 3.09 17.63 16.66
C PRO A 54 2.47 18.07 17.97
N SER A 55 3.31 18.60 18.86
CA SER A 55 2.94 19.00 20.20
C SER A 55 3.93 20.04 20.72
N PRO A 56 3.48 21.23 21.15
CA PRO A 56 4.36 22.27 21.69
C PRO A 56 5.24 21.83 22.87
N LYS A 57 4.85 20.74 23.55
CA LYS A 57 5.55 20.19 24.72
C LYS A 57 6.49 19.03 24.37
N ALA A 58 6.49 18.55 23.13
CA ALA A 58 7.35 17.45 22.71
C ALA A 58 8.79 17.93 22.49
N ARG A 59 9.76 17.00 22.55
CA ARG A 59 11.17 17.26 22.24
C ARG A 59 11.37 17.83 20.83
N PHE A 60 10.52 17.40 19.89
CA PHE A 60 10.45 17.90 18.52
C PHE A 60 9.05 18.48 18.31
N PRO A 61 8.84 19.79 18.56
CA PRO A 61 7.50 20.37 18.61
C PRO A 61 6.66 20.21 17.34
N GLU A 62 7.32 20.25 16.18
CA GLU A 62 6.67 20.07 14.88
C GLU A 62 6.25 18.61 14.63
N GLY A 63 6.81 17.64 15.34
CA GLY A 63 6.55 16.21 15.11
C GLY A 63 6.74 15.85 13.64
N TRP A 64 5.77 15.14 13.07
CA TRP A 64 5.76 14.79 11.65
C TRP A 64 5.57 15.99 10.73
N TRP A 65 5.14 17.17 11.21
CA TRP A 65 5.13 18.36 10.34
C TRP A 65 6.52 18.88 10.04
N GLY A 66 7.55 18.44 10.79
CA GLY A 66 8.95 18.63 10.42
C GLY A 66 9.44 17.62 9.36
N TRP A 67 8.63 16.60 9.02
CA TRP A 67 8.96 15.64 7.95
C TRP A 67 8.52 16.19 6.59
N PHE A 68 9.29 15.86 5.56
CA PHE A 68 9.11 16.45 4.23
C PHE A 68 7.68 16.23 3.71
N ASP A 69 7.23 14.98 3.57
CA ASP A 69 5.94 14.64 2.96
C ASP A 69 4.74 15.28 3.70
N GLN A 70 4.69 15.09 5.02
CA GLN A 70 3.61 15.61 5.86
C GLN A 70 3.56 17.14 5.87
N SER A 71 4.73 17.81 5.91
CA SER A 71 4.80 19.28 5.83
C SER A 71 4.16 19.81 4.55
N LYS A 72 4.38 19.13 3.41
CA LYS A 72 3.81 19.52 2.10
C LYS A 72 2.30 19.32 2.04
N TYR A 73 1.77 18.28 2.67
CA TYR A 73 0.31 18.11 2.76
C TYR A 73 -0.34 19.18 3.62
N LEU A 74 0.28 19.57 4.73
CA LEU A 74 -0.21 20.64 5.59
C LEU A 74 -0.14 22.01 4.88
N GLN A 75 1.01 22.31 4.27
CA GLN A 75 1.22 23.54 3.49
C GLN A 75 0.14 23.71 2.40
N SER A 76 -0.08 22.65 1.61
CA SER A 76 -1.09 22.65 0.53
C SER A 76 -2.52 22.82 1.06
N ALA A 77 -2.86 22.16 2.18
CA ALA A 77 -4.20 22.31 2.79
C ALA A 77 -4.43 23.73 3.33
N GLN A 78 -3.41 24.32 3.97
CA GLN A 78 -3.46 25.70 4.45
C GLN A 78 -3.59 26.69 3.28
N ALA A 79 -2.82 26.52 2.21
CA ALA A 79 -2.93 27.36 1.01
C ALA A 79 -4.34 27.29 0.40
N LEU A 80 -4.88 26.08 0.22
CA LEU A 80 -6.25 25.89 -0.28
C LEU A 80 -7.31 26.53 0.63
N ALA A 81 -7.14 26.48 1.95
CA ALA A 81 -8.05 27.13 2.90
C ALA A 81 -8.06 28.67 2.76
N HIS A 82 -6.97 29.26 2.27
CA HIS A 82 -6.85 30.69 1.97
C HIS A 82 -7.06 31.01 0.47
N LEU A 83 -7.50 30.04 -0.33
CA LEU A 83 -7.65 30.16 -1.79
C LEU A 83 -6.35 30.59 -2.49
N ASP A 84 -5.21 30.23 -1.91
CA ASP A 84 -3.91 30.37 -2.55
C ASP A 84 -3.69 29.18 -3.50
N PHE A 85 -3.48 29.48 -4.77
CA PHE A 85 -3.32 28.51 -5.85
C PHE A 85 -1.93 28.57 -6.49
N HIS A 86 -0.93 29.19 -5.86
CA HIS A 86 0.44 29.19 -6.40
C HIS A 86 1.03 27.78 -6.36
N ALA A 87 1.52 27.27 -7.50
CA ALA A 87 2.10 25.93 -7.62
C ALA A 87 3.13 25.58 -6.53
N ALA A 88 3.94 26.56 -6.10
CA ALA A 88 4.95 26.40 -5.05
C ALA A 88 4.38 25.96 -3.68
N MET A 89 3.09 26.16 -3.44
CA MET A 89 2.40 25.74 -2.23
C MET A 89 1.86 24.30 -2.30
N HIS A 90 1.90 23.69 -3.49
CA HIS A 90 1.27 22.38 -3.75
C HIS A 90 2.28 21.42 -4.36
N TRP A 91 3.05 20.73 -3.53
CA TRP A 91 4.03 19.75 -4.01
C TRP A 91 3.38 18.50 -4.62
N TYR A 92 2.36 17.95 -3.96
CA TYR A 92 1.61 16.75 -4.37
C TYR A 92 0.30 17.11 -5.07
N PRO A 93 -0.29 16.18 -5.86
CA PRO A 93 -1.68 16.27 -6.29
C PRO A 93 -2.63 16.67 -5.14
N PHE A 94 -3.47 17.67 -5.38
CA PHE A 94 -4.22 18.39 -4.35
C PHE A 94 -5.37 17.58 -3.72
N GLY A 95 -5.69 16.39 -4.24
CA GLY A 95 -6.87 15.63 -3.82
C GLY A 95 -6.91 15.32 -2.32
N TYR A 96 -5.77 15.01 -1.70
CA TYR A 96 -5.70 14.80 -0.24
C TYR A 96 -5.71 16.12 0.54
N ALA A 97 -5.03 17.16 0.04
CA ALA A 97 -5.00 18.47 0.67
C ALA A 97 -6.37 19.15 0.71
N LEU A 98 -7.21 18.94 -0.31
CA LEU A 98 -8.61 19.38 -0.32
C LEU A 98 -9.41 18.83 0.86
N LEU A 99 -9.11 17.61 1.32
CA LEU A 99 -9.77 17.03 2.49
C LEU A 99 -9.35 17.71 3.79
N GLY A 100 -8.08 18.12 3.88
CA GLY A 100 -7.53 18.82 5.05
C GLY A 100 -7.92 20.30 5.14
N ALA A 101 -8.14 20.96 4.00
CA ALA A 101 -8.37 22.41 3.96
C ALA A 101 -9.54 22.90 4.85
N PRO A 102 -10.73 22.25 4.90
CA PRO A 102 -11.81 22.63 5.81
C PRO A 102 -11.46 22.53 7.31
N PHE A 103 -10.38 21.82 7.64
CA PHE A 103 -9.90 21.57 9.00
C PHE A 103 -8.59 22.30 9.30
N ALA A 104 -8.10 23.17 8.40
CA ALA A 104 -6.85 23.91 8.59
C ALA A 104 -6.86 24.78 9.88
N TRP A 105 -8.04 25.21 10.33
CA TRP A 105 -8.24 25.94 11.59
C TRP A 105 -7.87 25.11 12.84
N MET A 106 -7.80 23.77 12.74
CA MET A 106 -7.33 22.89 13.82
C MET A 106 -5.80 22.91 13.99
N GLY A 107 -5.08 23.71 13.19
CA GLY A 107 -3.64 23.87 13.24
C GLY A 107 -2.92 22.54 13.07
N TYR A 108 -2.16 22.14 14.09
CA TYR A 108 -1.38 20.89 14.10
C TYR A 108 -2.21 19.61 13.95
N HIS A 109 -3.53 19.69 14.15
CA HIS A 109 -4.44 18.54 14.09
C HIS A 109 -5.35 18.55 12.85
N ALA A 110 -5.02 19.32 11.81
CA ALA A 110 -5.85 19.46 10.61
C ALA A 110 -6.27 18.13 9.97
N TYR A 111 -5.42 17.09 10.05
CA TYR A 111 -5.71 15.76 9.48
C TYR A 111 -6.31 14.74 10.46
N PHE A 112 -6.48 15.08 11.74
CA PHE A 112 -7.03 14.14 12.73
C PHE A 112 -8.43 13.62 12.34
N LEU A 113 -9.36 14.52 12.01
CA LEU A 113 -10.72 14.15 11.59
C LEU A 113 -10.78 13.60 10.16
N PRO A 114 -10.13 14.23 9.15
CA PRO A 114 -10.00 13.67 7.80
C PRO A 114 -9.58 12.20 7.76
N ASP A 115 -8.51 11.84 8.47
CA ASP A 115 -7.97 10.48 8.41
C ASP A 115 -8.84 9.49 9.16
N LEU A 116 -9.45 9.89 10.29
CA LEU A 116 -10.46 9.08 10.97
C LEU A 116 -11.66 8.79 10.08
N ILE A 117 -12.16 9.80 9.36
CA ILE A 117 -13.27 9.64 8.41
C ILE A 117 -12.88 8.66 7.31
N CYS A 118 -11.69 8.81 6.74
CA CYS A 118 -11.20 7.91 5.70
C CYS A 118 -11.00 6.48 6.20
N LEU A 119 -10.49 6.29 7.42
CA LEU A 119 -10.37 4.98 8.06
C LEU A 119 -11.74 4.31 8.23
N LEU A 120 -12.73 5.05 8.74
CA LEU A 120 -14.09 4.54 8.87
C LEU A 120 -14.68 4.20 7.49
N LEU A 121 -14.58 5.10 6.51
CA LEU A 121 -15.08 4.87 5.15
C LEU A 121 -14.41 3.65 4.49
N THR A 122 -13.11 3.48 4.67
CA THR A 122 -12.37 2.29 4.23
C THR A 122 -12.98 1.03 4.84
N GLY A 123 -13.19 1.04 6.17
CA GLY A 123 -13.84 -0.07 6.87
C GLY A 123 -15.23 -0.38 6.33
N GLY A 124 -16.04 0.64 6.02
CA GLY A 124 -17.38 0.45 5.45
C GLY A 124 -17.36 -0.18 4.07
N GLY A 125 -16.51 0.31 3.17
CA GLY A 125 -16.33 -0.26 1.84
C GLY A 125 -15.82 -1.71 1.92
N PHE A 126 -14.84 -1.97 2.78
CA PHE A 126 -14.33 -3.32 3.06
C PHE A 126 -15.44 -4.27 3.55
N LEU A 127 -16.20 -3.87 4.56
CA LEU A 127 -17.28 -4.68 5.13
C LEU A 127 -18.38 -4.97 4.10
N ALA A 128 -18.67 -4.02 3.22
CA ALA A 128 -19.61 -4.22 2.13
C ALA A 128 -19.11 -5.28 1.12
N VAL A 129 -17.81 -5.30 0.80
CA VAL A 129 -17.19 -6.32 -0.06
C VAL A 129 -17.14 -7.67 0.65
N ALA A 130 -16.72 -7.71 1.91
CA ALA A 130 -16.61 -8.94 2.69
C ALA A 130 -17.95 -9.67 2.82
N GLN A 131 -19.04 -8.94 3.10
CA GLN A 131 -20.39 -9.49 3.13
C GLN A 131 -20.83 -10.03 1.77
N ALA A 132 -20.55 -9.30 0.69
CA ALA A 132 -20.87 -9.74 -0.67
C ALA A 132 -20.13 -11.05 -1.04
N LEU A 133 -19.03 -11.34 -0.36
CA LEU A 133 -18.24 -12.57 -0.45
C LEU A 133 -18.61 -13.63 0.61
N GLY A 134 -19.67 -13.39 1.39
CA GLY A 134 -20.23 -14.35 2.35
C GLY A 134 -19.60 -14.29 3.75
N ALA A 135 -18.75 -13.31 4.05
CA ALA A 135 -18.25 -13.12 5.41
C ALA A 135 -19.36 -12.59 6.31
N ARG A 136 -19.50 -13.19 7.51
CA ARG A 136 -20.43 -12.67 8.54
C ARG A 136 -19.99 -11.27 8.99
N PRO A 137 -20.91 -10.40 9.44
CA PRO A 137 -20.60 -9.06 9.92
C PRO A 137 -19.44 -9.00 10.92
N LEU A 138 -19.49 -9.82 11.97
CA LEU A 138 -18.44 -9.89 12.99
C LEU A 138 -17.10 -10.35 12.41
N THR A 139 -17.10 -11.35 11.52
CA THR A 139 -15.90 -11.83 10.85
C THR A 139 -15.27 -10.71 10.02
N GLY A 140 -16.06 -9.98 9.23
CA GLY A 140 -15.57 -8.82 8.48
C GLY A 140 -14.94 -7.76 9.39
N VAL A 141 -15.60 -7.42 10.51
CA VAL A 141 -15.07 -6.44 11.47
C VAL A 141 -13.74 -6.89 12.05
N LEU A 142 -13.64 -8.16 12.46
CA LEU A 142 -12.40 -8.71 13.02
C LEU A 142 -11.27 -8.74 11.99
N LEU A 143 -11.56 -9.16 10.75
CA LEU A 143 -10.56 -9.15 9.66
C LEU A 143 -10.05 -7.74 9.40
N PHE A 144 -10.95 -6.75 9.32
CA PHE A 144 -10.55 -5.36 9.12
C PHE A 144 -9.71 -4.83 10.27
N LEU A 145 -10.16 -5.02 11.52
CA LEU A 145 -9.43 -4.59 12.72
C LEU A 145 -8.03 -5.19 12.79
N LEU A 146 -7.91 -6.51 12.64
CA LEU A 146 -6.62 -7.20 12.72
C LEU A 146 -5.68 -6.78 11.58
N ALA A 147 -6.20 -6.62 10.37
CA ALA A 147 -5.40 -6.23 9.21
C ALA A 147 -4.94 -4.76 9.24
N THR A 148 -5.72 -3.88 9.87
CA THR A 148 -5.57 -2.42 9.75
C THR A 148 -4.92 -1.80 10.98
N VAL A 149 -5.18 -2.36 12.16
CA VAL A 149 -4.69 -1.81 13.44
C VAL A 149 -4.04 -2.85 14.36
N GLY A 150 -3.94 -4.11 13.90
CA GLY A 150 -3.41 -5.23 14.69
C GLY A 150 -1.93 -5.12 15.03
N THR A 151 -1.12 -4.48 14.19
CA THR A 151 0.29 -4.15 14.49
C THR A 151 0.47 -2.65 14.66
N GLN A 152 1.48 -2.25 15.43
CA GLN A 152 1.78 -0.84 15.65
C GLN A 152 2.19 -0.14 14.35
N ASP A 153 3.04 -0.77 13.54
CA ASP A 153 3.55 -0.15 12.32
C ASP A 153 2.44 0.08 11.30
N VAL A 154 1.55 -0.90 11.07
CA VAL A 154 0.40 -0.71 10.18
C VAL A 154 -0.56 0.33 10.74
N ARG A 155 -0.80 0.33 12.06
CA ARG A 155 -1.67 1.32 12.71
C ARG A 155 -1.11 2.74 12.60
N ASN A 156 0.20 2.91 12.72
CA ASN A 156 0.85 4.22 12.59
C ASN A 156 0.61 4.82 11.20
N THR A 157 0.54 4.00 10.15
CA THR A 157 0.23 4.51 8.80
C THR A 157 -1.13 5.19 8.70
N TRP A 158 -2.09 4.90 9.59
CA TRP A 158 -3.40 5.55 9.59
C TRP A 158 -3.42 6.85 10.38
N VAL A 159 -2.62 6.92 11.43
CA VAL A 159 -2.48 8.09 12.30
C VAL A 159 -1.67 9.18 11.61
N GLU A 160 -0.63 8.76 10.89
CA GLU A 160 0.21 9.66 10.12
C GLU A 160 -0.53 10.11 8.84
N PRO A 161 -0.51 11.42 8.53
CA PRO A 161 -1.13 11.96 7.33
C PRO A 161 -0.45 11.46 6.07
N TRP A 162 -1.20 10.73 5.26
CA TRP A 162 -0.77 10.19 3.98
C TRP A 162 -1.90 10.27 2.96
N ASN A 163 -1.61 10.65 1.72
CA ASN A 163 -2.61 10.63 0.64
C ASN A 163 -3.22 9.24 0.39
N THR A 164 -2.49 8.17 0.75
CA THR A 164 -3.00 6.78 0.74
C THR A 164 -4.22 6.58 1.63
N THR A 165 -4.40 7.38 2.68
CA THR A 165 -5.55 7.29 3.59
C THR A 165 -6.86 7.57 2.86
N LEU A 166 -6.92 8.67 2.08
CA LEU A 166 -8.08 8.97 1.23
C LEU A 166 -8.20 7.97 0.07
N ALA A 167 -7.09 7.58 -0.56
CA ALA A 167 -7.12 6.58 -1.63
C ALA A 167 -7.74 5.25 -1.18
N CYS A 168 -7.43 4.78 0.04
CA CYS A 168 -8.03 3.57 0.61
C CYS A 168 -9.56 3.62 0.65
N ALA A 169 -10.13 4.74 1.11
CA ALA A 169 -11.57 4.91 1.18
C ALA A 169 -12.20 4.86 -0.22
N LEU A 170 -11.62 5.57 -1.19
CA LEU A 170 -12.10 5.60 -2.58
C LEU A 170 -12.01 4.22 -3.25
N ILE A 171 -10.90 3.51 -3.05
CA ILE A 171 -10.66 2.17 -3.60
C ILE A 171 -11.71 1.20 -3.06
N TRP A 172 -11.86 1.09 -1.73
CA TRP A 172 -12.78 0.12 -1.15
C TRP A 172 -14.25 0.37 -1.48
N TRP A 173 -14.68 1.64 -1.58
CA TRP A 173 -16.02 1.96 -2.04
C TRP A 173 -16.21 1.71 -3.55
N SER A 174 -15.18 1.94 -4.36
CA SER A 174 -15.22 1.59 -5.78
C SER A 174 -15.35 0.07 -5.99
N PHE A 175 -14.63 -0.72 -5.21
CA PHE A 175 -14.75 -2.19 -5.21
C PHE A 175 -16.12 -2.64 -4.72
N ALA A 176 -16.64 -2.07 -3.63
CA ALA A 176 -17.96 -2.40 -3.10
C ALA A 176 -19.04 -2.19 -4.18
N LEU A 177 -19.03 -1.01 -4.84
CA LEU A 177 -19.96 -0.72 -5.93
C LEU A 177 -19.75 -1.64 -7.13
N ALA A 178 -18.51 -1.92 -7.54
CA ALA A 178 -18.23 -2.88 -8.62
C ALA A 178 -18.81 -4.28 -8.32
N CYS A 179 -18.64 -4.78 -7.09
CA CYS A 179 -19.19 -6.06 -6.66
C CYS A 179 -20.70 -6.12 -6.86
N ARG A 180 -21.42 -5.10 -6.40
CA ARG A 180 -22.88 -5.06 -6.34
C ARG A 180 -23.53 -4.69 -7.68
N LEU A 181 -22.90 -3.82 -8.44
CA LEU A 181 -23.46 -3.31 -9.69
C LEU A 181 -23.15 -4.23 -10.87
N VAL A 182 -22.00 -4.90 -10.86
CA VAL A 182 -21.47 -5.61 -12.05
C VAL A 182 -21.09 -7.06 -11.76
N LEU A 183 -20.17 -7.28 -10.81
CA LEU A 183 -19.47 -8.57 -10.71
C LEU A 183 -20.37 -9.69 -10.19
N LEU A 184 -21.24 -9.39 -9.22
CA LEU A 184 -22.20 -10.34 -8.67
C LEU A 184 -23.55 -10.24 -9.38
N PRO A 185 -24.40 -11.28 -9.28
CA PRO A 185 -25.75 -11.22 -9.80
C PRO A 185 -26.52 -10.02 -9.22
N PRO A 186 -27.31 -9.31 -10.04
CA PRO A 186 -28.00 -8.11 -9.59
C PRO A 186 -29.00 -8.43 -8.48
N GLU A 187 -28.88 -7.75 -7.35
CA GLU A 187 -29.88 -7.79 -6.28
C GLU A 187 -31.12 -7.00 -6.71
N THR A 188 -32.30 -7.59 -6.53
CA THR A 188 -33.58 -6.97 -6.92
C THR A 188 -33.84 -5.63 -6.22
N GLN A 189 -33.29 -5.43 -5.01
CA GLN A 189 -33.50 -4.22 -4.21
C GLN A 189 -32.70 -3.01 -4.71
N LEU A 190 -31.60 -3.20 -5.43
CA LEU A 190 -30.77 -2.10 -5.94
C LEU A 190 -31.30 -1.46 -7.22
N ALA A 191 -32.38 -2.01 -7.82
CA ALA A 191 -32.91 -1.54 -9.09
C ALA A 191 -33.27 -0.03 -9.08
N LYS A 192 -33.82 0.47 -7.97
CA LYS A 192 -34.26 1.87 -7.85
C LYS A 192 -33.10 2.88 -7.84
N HIS A 193 -31.95 2.50 -7.29
CA HIS A 193 -30.79 3.39 -7.11
C HIS A 193 -29.62 3.02 -8.02
N ARG A 194 -29.82 2.09 -8.96
CA ARG A 194 -28.75 1.53 -9.79
C ARG A 194 -28.01 2.59 -10.61
N LEU A 195 -28.73 3.49 -11.26
CA LEU A 195 -28.12 4.56 -12.09
C LEU A 195 -27.31 5.53 -11.23
N ALA A 196 -27.85 5.97 -10.09
CA ALA A 196 -27.12 6.81 -9.14
C ALA A 196 -25.86 6.10 -8.59
N GLY A 197 -25.95 4.79 -8.37
CA GLY A 197 -24.81 3.95 -7.99
C GLY A 197 -23.70 3.95 -9.05
N PHE A 198 -24.04 3.85 -10.34
CA PHE A 198 -23.05 3.97 -11.42
C PHE A 198 -22.45 5.37 -11.51
N THR A 199 -23.24 6.43 -11.32
CA THR A 199 -22.72 7.81 -11.25
C THR A 199 -21.72 7.96 -10.12
N LEU A 200 -22.05 7.50 -8.91
CA LEU A 200 -21.12 7.55 -7.78
C LEU A 200 -19.87 6.70 -8.05
N TRP A 201 -20.02 5.52 -8.63
CA TRP A 201 -18.91 4.64 -8.96
C TRP A 201 -17.93 5.29 -9.94
N GLY A 202 -18.44 5.91 -11.01
CA GLY A 202 -17.62 6.67 -11.96
C GLY A 202 -16.90 7.85 -11.32
N ALA A 203 -17.57 8.58 -10.42
CA ALA A 203 -16.97 9.68 -9.66
C ALA A 203 -15.81 9.20 -8.76
N LEU A 204 -16.01 8.12 -8.00
CA LEU A 204 -14.97 7.55 -7.14
C LEU A 204 -13.75 7.08 -7.93
N LEU A 205 -13.99 6.35 -9.04
CA LEU A 205 -12.93 5.86 -9.92
C LEU A 205 -12.11 6.98 -10.55
N ALA A 206 -12.77 8.07 -10.96
CA ALA A 206 -12.09 9.26 -11.48
C ALA A 206 -11.33 10.04 -10.40
N PHE A 207 -11.77 9.98 -9.14
CA PHE A 207 -11.12 10.72 -8.06
C PHE A 207 -9.85 10.05 -7.53
N ILE A 208 -9.76 8.71 -7.60
CA ILE A 208 -8.56 7.95 -7.20
C ILE A 208 -7.26 8.53 -7.81
N PRO A 209 -7.11 8.67 -9.14
CA PRO A 209 -5.89 9.21 -9.74
C PRO A 209 -5.62 10.69 -9.44
N VAL A 210 -6.65 11.47 -9.08
CA VAL A 210 -6.48 12.87 -8.64
C VAL A 210 -5.84 12.94 -7.26
N VAL A 211 -6.18 12.00 -6.37
CA VAL A 211 -5.57 11.89 -5.04
C VAL A 211 -4.17 11.31 -5.15
N ARG A 212 -4.01 10.26 -5.96
CA ARG A 212 -2.74 9.55 -6.13
C ARG A 212 -2.63 8.94 -7.52
N PRO A 213 -1.87 9.56 -8.45
CA PRO A 213 -1.79 9.14 -9.85
C PRO A 213 -1.39 7.68 -10.04
N THR A 214 -0.52 7.15 -9.18
CA THR A 214 -0.10 5.74 -9.20
C THR A 214 -1.29 4.77 -9.03
N ASP A 215 -2.33 5.18 -8.30
CA ASP A 215 -3.52 4.37 -8.08
C ASP A 215 -4.51 4.41 -9.28
N ALA A 216 -4.20 5.16 -10.35
CA ALA A 216 -4.90 5.08 -11.65
C ALA A 216 -4.97 3.65 -12.17
N LEU A 217 -3.95 2.86 -11.85
CA LEU A 217 -3.87 1.44 -12.15
C LEU A 217 -5.00 0.64 -11.49
N ILE A 218 -5.31 0.93 -10.22
CA ILE A 218 -6.40 0.28 -9.50
C ILE A 218 -7.74 0.67 -10.12
N ALA A 219 -7.96 1.96 -10.34
CA ALA A 219 -9.18 2.45 -10.98
C ALA A 219 -9.37 1.84 -12.38
N GLY A 220 -8.33 1.85 -13.21
CA GLY A 220 -8.33 1.29 -14.54
C GLY A 220 -8.59 -0.22 -14.56
N GLY A 221 -7.96 -0.98 -13.66
CA GLY A 221 -8.18 -2.41 -13.55
C GLY A 221 -9.59 -2.76 -13.07
N VAL A 222 -10.17 -2.00 -12.13
CA VAL A 222 -11.58 -2.14 -11.72
C VAL A 222 -12.53 -1.86 -12.88
N VAL A 223 -12.32 -0.77 -13.65
CA VAL A 223 -13.11 -0.42 -14.83
C VAL A 223 -13.01 -1.50 -15.90
N ALA A 224 -11.79 -1.87 -16.29
CA ALA A 224 -11.54 -2.83 -17.36
C ALA A 224 -12.16 -4.20 -17.02
N PHE A 225 -11.92 -4.71 -15.81
CA PHE A 225 -12.45 -6.00 -15.40
C PHE A 225 -13.98 -6.00 -15.30
N SER A 226 -14.57 -4.92 -14.78
CA SER A 226 -16.03 -4.77 -14.71
C SER A 226 -16.65 -4.67 -16.10
N PHE A 227 -16.05 -3.90 -17.00
CA PHE A 227 -16.50 -3.76 -18.38
C PHE A 227 -16.43 -5.09 -19.15
N LEU A 228 -15.29 -5.78 -19.08
CA LEU A 228 -15.11 -7.10 -19.68
C LEU A 228 -16.08 -8.13 -19.10
N THR A 229 -16.33 -8.09 -17.79
CA THR A 229 -17.34 -8.94 -17.14
C THR A 229 -18.73 -8.64 -17.70
N ALA A 230 -19.12 -7.37 -17.78
CA ALA A 230 -20.43 -6.98 -18.31
C ALA A 230 -20.63 -7.38 -19.77
N LEU A 231 -19.57 -7.31 -20.59
CA LEU A 231 -19.57 -7.81 -21.97
C LEU A 231 -19.73 -9.34 -22.00
N ALA A 232 -18.91 -10.06 -21.25
CA ALA A 232 -18.93 -11.52 -21.20
C ALA A 232 -20.28 -12.07 -20.71
N THR A 233 -20.92 -11.38 -19.76
CA THR A 233 -22.25 -11.75 -19.25
C THR A 233 -23.40 -11.11 -20.02
N ARG A 234 -23.14 -10.40 -21.12
CA ARG A 234 -24.14 -9.69 -21.94
C ARG A 234 -25.07 -8.80 -21.13
N SER A 235 -24.55 -8.18 -20.07
CA SER A 235 -25.29 -7.34 -19.14
C SER A 235 -24.92 -5.86 -19.25
N LEU A 236 -24.13 -5.48 -20.27
CA LEU A 236 -23.78 -4.09 -20.51
C LEU A 236 -25.03 -3.29 -20.90
N ARG A 237 -25.32 -2.22 -20.15
CA ARG A 237 -26.42 -1.31 -20.45
C ARG A 237 -25.87 0.09 -20.68
N LEU A 238 -26.18 0.67 -21.85
CA LEU A 238 -25.66 1.99 -22.23
C LEU A 238 -26.01 3.10 -21.22
N LYS A 239 -27.20 3.06 -20.62
CA LYS A 239 -27.60 4.01 -19.57
C LYS A 239 -26.69 3.95 -18.34
N GLU A 240 -26.28 2.75 -17.94
CA GLU A 240 -25.39 2.54 -16.78
C GLU A 240 -23.98 3.04 -17.08
N LEU A 241 -23.49 2.76 -18.28
CA LEU A 241 -22.22 3.30 -18.77
C LEU A 241 -22.24 4.84 -18.85
N ALA A 242 -23.31 5.43 -19.39
CA ALA A 242 -23.48 6.88 -19.46
C ALA A 242 -23.50 7.53 -18.07
N CYS A 243 -24.16 6.92 -17.08
CA CYS A 243 -24.13 7.39 -15.70
C CYS A 243 -22.72 7.34 -15.09
N ALA A 244 -21.97 6.26 -15.31
CA ALA A 244 -20.58 6.17 -14.86
C ALA A 244 -19.69 7.23 -15.52
N ILE A 245 -19.83 7.45 -16.82
CA ILE A 245 -19.11 8.51 -17.55
C ILE A 245 -19.49 9.88 -17.01
N LEU A 246 -20.77 10.14 -16.75
CA LEU A 246 -21.23 11.40 -16.17
C LEU A 246 -20.59 11.67 -14.79
N GLY A 247 -20.57 10.67 -13.92
CA GLY A 247 -19.92 10.76 -12.62
C GLY A 247 -18.43 11.07 -12.71
N ALA A 248 -17.73 10.37 -13.61
CA ALA A 248 -16.32 10.61 -13.88
C ALA A 248 -16.08 12.03 -14.44
N ALA A 249 -16.90 12.45 -15.41
CA ALA A 249 -16.80 13.76 -16.05
C ALA A 249 -16.98 14.91 -15.04
N ILE A 250 -17.94 14.80 -14.11
CA ILE A 250 -18.12 15.79 -13.04
C ILE A 250 -16.84 15.97 -12.22
N VAL A 251 -16.26 14.86 -11.73
CA VAL A 251 -15.03 14.91 -10.91
C VAL A 251 -13.85 15.43 -11.72
N LEU A 252 -13.62 14.89 -12.92
CA LEU A 252 -12.50 15.31 -13.77
C LEU A 252 -12.61 16.76 -14.22
N SER A 253 -13.81 17.28 -14.42
CA SER A 253 -14.00 18.69 -14.79
C SER A 253 -13.67 19.62 -13.61
N LEU A 254 -14.19 19.32 -12.42
CA LEU A 254 -13.91 20.11 -11.21
C LEU A 254 -12.44 20.03 -10.81
N CYS A 255 -11.87 18.82 -10.76
CA CYS A 255 -10.46 18.61 -10.42
C CYS A 255 -9.55 19.12 -11.53
N GLY A 256 -9.91 18.95 -12.80
CA GLY A 256 -9.14 19.47 -13.94
C GLY A 256 -9.09 20.98 -13.93
N ALA A 257 -10.20 21.67 -13.63
CA ALA A 257 -10.21 23.13 -13.48
C ALA A 257 -9.29 23.58 -12.34
N LEU A 258 -9.35 22.91 -11.18
CA LEU A 258 -8.46 23.22 -10.05
C LEU A 258 -6.99 22.90 -10.37
N TRP A 259 -6.72 21.80 -11.08
CA TRP A 259 -5.38 21.44 -11.54
C TRP A 259 -4.80 22.52 -12.44
N LEU A 260 -5.54 22.92 -13.47
CA LEU A 260 -5.11 23.99 -14.38
C LEU A 260 -4.91 25.32 -13.64
N ARG A 261 -5.72 25.58 -12.60
CA ARG A 261 -5.57 26.78 -11.78
C ARG A 261 -4.29 26.80 -10.95
N ILE A 262 -3.87 25.64 -10.43
CA ILE A 262 -2.70 25.49 -9.57
C ILE A 262 -1.41 25.29 -10.39
N TYR A 263 -1.41 24.30 -11.29
CA TYR A 263 -0.23 23.82 -12.00
C TYR A 263 -0.17 24.26 -13.46
N GLY A 264 -1.25 24.84 -14.00
CA GLY A 264 -1.38 25.01 -15.45
C GLY A 264 -1.40 23.67 -16.17
N ALA A 265 -0.87 23.64 -17.39
CA ALA A 265 -0.75 22.43 -18.21
C ALA A 265 0.50 21.58 -17.89
N HIS A 266 1.12 21.79 -16.72
CA HIS A 266 2.36 21.13 -16.33
C HIS A 266 2.13 20.09 -15.22
N PRO A 267 3.00 19.07 -15.11
CA PRO A 267 2.99 18.16 -13.97
C PRO A 267 3.39 18.89 -12.68
N SER A 268 2.93 18.39 -11.53
CA SER A 268 3.44 18.84 -10.22
C SER A 268 4.93 18.47 -10.03
N ASP A 269 5.64 19.20 -9.19
CA ASP A 269 7.06 18.94 -8.88
C ASP A 269 7.27 17.51 -8.36
N TYR A 270 6.35 17.01 -7.54
CA TYR A 270 6.36 15.60 -7.10
C TYR A 270 6.35 14.63 -8.29
N MET A 271 5.52 14.88 -9.32
CA MET A 271 5.44 13.99 -10.48
C MET A 271 6.73 14.03 -11.32
N VAL A 272 7.37 15.20 -11.42
CA VAL A 272 8.67 15.35 -12.09
C VAL A 272 9.75 14.58 -11.33
N MET A 273 9.83 14.76 -10.01
CA MET A 273 10.79 14.07 -9.15
C MET A 273 10.56 12.54 -9.14
N SER A 274 9.31 12.10 -8.95
CA SER A 274 8.95 10.68 -8.92
C SER A 274 9.24 9.98 -10.25
N LYS A 275 9.08 10.67 -11.39
CA LYS A 275 9.51 10.17 -12.71
C LYS A 275 11.02 9.96 -12.78
N GLY A 276 11.81 10.79 -12.12
CA GLY A 276 13.28 10.66 -12.05
C GLY A 276 13.76 9.48 -11.21
N LEU A 277 12.98 9.05 -10.20
CA LEU A 277 13.26 7.82 -9.44
C LEU A 277 12.87 6.56 -10.24
N GLY A 278 11.66 6.57 -10.83
CA GLY A 278 11.22 5.54 -11.76
C GLY A 278 11.01 4.13 -11.18
N PHE A 279 10.86 3.18 -12.10
CA PHE A 279 10.57 1.76 -11.80
C PHE A 279 11.58 0.85 -12.52
N ARG A 280 11.96 -0.24 -11.88
CA ARG A 280 12.96 -1.21 -12.37
C ARG A 280 12.39 -2.62 -12.35
N LEU A 281 12.02 -3.11 -13.53
CA LEU A 281 11.47 -4.45 -13.71
C LEU A 281 12.55 -5.55 -13.77
N ASP A 282 13.77 -5.19 -14.16
CA ASP A 282 14.93 -6.08 -14.23
C ASP A 282 15.36 -6.60 -12.85
N LEU A 283 15.12 -5.82 -11.79
CA LEU A 283 15.40 -6.18 -10.40
C LEU A 283 14.17 -6.67 -9.64
N LEU A 284 13.02 -6.83 -10.30
CA LEU A 284 11.75 -7.11 -9.64
C LEU A 284 11.81 -8.38 -8.79
N TRP A 285 12.45 -9.44 -9.27
CA TRP A 285 12.58 -10.70 -8.54
C TRP A 285 13.40 -10.54 -7.25
N TRP A 286 14.50 -9.79 -7.30
CA TRP A 286 15.37 -9.53 -6.14
C TRP A 286 14.66 -8.62 -5.13
N LYS A 287 14.04 -7.54 -5.59
CA LYS A 287 13.26 -6.65 -4.73
C LYS A 287 12.03 -7.33 -4.13
N THR A 288 11.37 -8.22 -4.88
CA THR A 288 10.28 -9.05 -4.36
C THR A 288 10.78 -9.92 -3.21
N TYR A 289 11.92 -10.59 -3.36
CA TYR A 289 12.52 -11.35 -2.26
C TYR A 289 12.81 -10.48 -1.04
N LEU A 290 13.46 -9.33 -1.22
CA LEU A 290 13.86 -8.44 -0.13
C LEU A 290 12.67 -7.86 0.63
N LEU A 291 11.64 -7.42 -0.09
CA LEU A 291 10.46 -6.75 0.49
C LEU A 291 9.42 -7.74 0.98
N LEU A 292 9.25 -8.91 0.34
CA LEU A 292 8.25 -9.90 0.74
C LEU A 292 8.79 -10.92 1.74
N ILE A 293 9.96 -11.50 1.48
CA ILE A 293 10.50 -12.63 2.25
C ILE A 293 11.40 -12.13 3.39
N THR A 294 12.58 -11.64 3.05
CA THR A 294 13.52 -11.09 4.03
C THR A 294 14.56 -10.20 3.37
N PRO A 295 14.93 -9.07 3.98
CA PRO A 295 15.98 -8.20 3.47
C PRO A 295 17.38 -8.60 3.92
N ARG A 296 17.49 -9.56 4.85
CA ARG A 296 18.78 -9.99 5.40
C ARG A 296 19.41 -11.07 4.52
N PRO A 297 20.75 -11.09 4.42
CA PRO A 297 21.70 -10.18 5.09
C PRO A 297 22.10 -8.95 4.26
N TRP A 298 21.39 -8.62 3.18
CA TRP A 298 21.70 -7.49 2.30
C TRP A 298 21.59 -6.15 3.03
N PHE A 299 20.43 -5.88 3.63
CA PHE A 299 20.18 -4.62 4.33
C PHE A 299 20.47 -4.79 5.83
N PRO A 300 21.11 -3.78 6.47
CA PRO A 300 21.44 -3.84 7.90
C PRO A 300 20.20 -3.70 8.80
N ASP A 301 19.15 -3.08 8.27
CA ASP A 301 17.88 -2.81 8.95
C ASP A 301 16.69 -3.19 8.05
N GLY A 302 15.51 -3.33 8.67
CA GLY A 302 14.25 -3.68 8.02
C GLY A 302 13.86 -5.15 8.17
N SER A 303 12.65 -5.45 7.72
CA SER A 303 12.09 -6.80 7.68
C SER A 303 11.24 -6.98 6.42
N GLY A 304 11.09 -8.22 5.97
CA GLY A 304 10.17 -8.54 4.87
C GLY A 304 8.72 -8.49 5.34
N LEU A 305 7.77 -8.30 4.43
CA LEU A 305 6.35 -8.29 4.74
C LEU A 305 5.89 -9.61 5.41
N LEU A 306 6.35 -10.77 4.95
CA LEU A 306 6.02 -12.05 5.59
C LEU A 306 6.70 -12.21 6.95
N GLN A 307 7.90 -11.65 7.13
CA GLN A 307 8.63 -11.69 8.41
C GLN A 307 7.94 -10.81 9.46
N HIS A 308 7.34 -9.69 9.05
CA HIS A 308 6.63 -8.80 9.95
C HIS A 308 5.16 -9.21 10.14
N ILE A 309 4.51 -9.69 9.08
CA ILE A 309 3.08 -9.98 9.00
C ILE A 309 2.87 -11.41 8.48
N HIS A 310 3.19 -12.41 9.31
CA HIS A 310 3.19 -13.84 8.96
C HIS A 310 1.87 -14.34 8.34
N TRP A 311 0.72 -13.79 8.75
CA TRP A 311 -0.58 -14.21 8.22
C TRP A 311 -0.78 -13.86 6.73
N LEU A 312 0.05 -12.98 6.16
CA LEU A 312 0.09 -12.72 4.72
C LEU A 312 0.37 -14.00 3.91
N TYR A 313 1.01 -15.01 4.51
CA TYR A 313 1.14 -16.34 3.91
C TYR A 313 -0.20 -16.91 3.43
N PHE A 314 -1.24 -16.89 4.27
CA PHE A 314 -2.56 -17.39 3.88
C PHE A 314 -3.20 -16.57 2.75
N SER A 315 -2.85 -15.28 2.67
CA SER A 315 -3.30 -14.40 1.60
C SER A 315 -2.68 -14.81 0.26
N LEU A 316 -1.37 -15.13 0.26
CA LEU A 316 -0.67 -15.66 -0.92
C LEU A 316 -1.28 -17.00 -1.36
N VAL A 317 -1.62 -17.88 -0.40
CA VAL A 317 -2.35 -19.14 -0.69
C VAL A 317 -3.69 -18.83 -1.35
N GLY A 318 -4.46 -17.89 -0.82
CA GLY A 318 -5.74 -17.47 -1.41
C GLY A 318 -5.60 -16.93 -2.83
N MET A 319 -4.62 -16.06 -3.08
CA MET A 319 -4.35 -15.52 -4.42
C MET A 319 -3.95 -16.62 -5.40
N ALA A 320 -3.05 -17.52 -5.00
CA ALA A 320 -2.55 -18.60 -5.84
C ALA A 320 -3.58 -19.72 -6.08
N LEU A 321 -4.56 -19.88 -5.19
CA LEU A 321 -5.61 -20.90 -5.31
C LEU A 321 -6.63 -20.56 -6.41
N LEU A 322 -6.93 -19.28 -6.62
CA LEU A 322 -8.04 -18.82 -7.49
C LEU A 322 -7.98 -19.34 -8.93
N PRO A 323 -6.83 -19.36 -9.64
CA PRO A 323 -6.74 -19.91 -10.99
C PRO A 323 -7.17 -21.37 -11.11
N PHE A 324 -7.04 -22.16 -10.03
CA PHE A 324 -7.30 -23.60 -10.04
C PHE A 324 -8.76 -23.96 -9.74
N LEU A 325 -9.57 -23.04 -9.23
CA LEU A 325 -10.98 -23.30 -8.87
C LEU A 325 -11.96 -23.09 -10.03
N GLY A 326 -11.45 -22.69 -11.20
CA GLY A 326 -12.24 -22.31 -12.36
C GLY A 326 -12.96 -20.97 -12.18
N VAL A 327 -13.26 -20.30 -13.30
CA VAL A 327 -13.92 -18.99 -13.27
C VAL A 327 -15.41 -19.19 -13.02
N ARG A 328 -15.86 -18.88 -11.80
CA ARG A 328 -17.28 -18.77 -11.45
C ARG A 328 -17.61 -17.32 -11.16
N ARG A 329 -18.83 -16.88 -11.51
CA ARG A 329 -19.26 -15.50 -11.27
C ARG A 329 -19.10 -15.07 -9.80
N ALA A 330 -19.37 -15.97 -8.86
CA ALA A 330 -19.20 -15.73 -7.42
C ALA A 330 -17.74 -15.45 -7.00
N PHE A 331 -16.74 -15.87 -7.81
CA PHE A 331 -15.32 -15.65 -7.54
C PHE A 331 -14.75 -14.43 -8.26
N LEU A 332 -15.49 -13.78 -9.16
CA LEU A 332 -15.00 -12.62 -9.91
C LEU A 332 -14.48 -11.49 -9.00
N PRO A 333 -15.12 -11.12 -7.89
CA PRO A 333 -14.56 -10.10 -7.01
C PRO A 333 -13.24 -10.53 -6.36
N LEU A 334 -13.10 -11.81 -5.98
CA LEU A 334 -11.86 -12.36 -5.42
C LEU A 334 -10.73 -12.37 -6.47
N ILE A 335 -11.05 -12.77 -7.70
CA ILE A 335 -10.10 -12.76 -8.83
C ILE A 335 -9.61 -11.33 -9.10
N LEU A 336 -10.52 -10.36 -9.15
CA LEU A 336 -10.17 -8.95 -9.31
C LEU A 336 -9.31 -8.45 -8.15
N LEU A 337 -9.70 -8.73 -6.91
CA LEU A 337 -8.98 -8.31 -5.71
C LEU A 337 -7.56 -8.90 -5.66
N ALA A 338 -7.42 -10.19 -5.97
CA ALA A 338 -6.13 -10.87 -6.04
C ALA A 338 -5.25 -10.31 -7.17
N GLY A 339 -5.80 -10.17 -8.38
CA GLY A 339 -5.08 -9.63 -9.54
C GLY A 339 -4.58 -8.20 -9.28
N LEU A 340 -5.43 -7.35 -8.71
CA LEU A 340 -5.04 -5.98 -8.35
C LEU A 340 -4.02 -5.95 -7.22
N SER A 341 -4.15 -6.79 -6.19
CA SER A 341 -3.16 -6.87 -5.10
C SER A 341 -1.79 -7.31 -5.62
N VAL A 342 -1.74 -8.32 -6.49
CA VAL A 342 -0.49 -8.80 -7.10
C VAL A 342 0.12 -7.71 -7.98
N PHE A 343 -0.65 -7.16 -8.92
CA PHE A 343 -0.12 -6.17 -9.86
C PHE A 343 0.34 -4.89 -9.14
N TYR A 344 -0.38 -4.47 -8.10
CA TYR A 344 0.02 -3.35 -7.25
C TYR A 344 1.28 -3.63 -6.43
N ALA A 345 1.41 -4.84 -5.87
CA ALA A 345 2.63 -5.25 -5.19
C ALA A 345 3.83 -5.20 -6.13
N LEU A 346 3.69 -5.75 -7.35
CA LEU A 346 4.75 -5.76 -8.35
C LEU A 346 5.15 -4.33 -8.77
N LEU A 347 4.18 -3.43 -8.92
CA LEU A 347 4.47 -2.02 -9.18
C LEU A 347 5.36 -1.42 -8.09
N PHE A 348 4.96 -1.54 -6.81
CA PHE A 348 5.74 -0.97 -5.71
C PHE A 348 7.06 -1.71 -5.46
N PHE A 349 7.11 -3.03 -5.67
CA PHE A 349 8.37 -3.78 -5.59
C PHE A 349 9.35 -3.37 -6.69
N SER A 350 8.87 -2.90 -7.83
CA SER A 350 9.72 -2.30 -8.87
C SER A 350 10.09 -0.83 -8.62
N TYR A 351 9.42 -0.12 -7.69
CA TYR A 351 9.70 1.28 -7.41
C TYR A 351 11.06 1.44 -6.73
N VAL A 352 12.00 2.19 -7.33
CA VAL A 352 13.42 2.21 -6.90
C VAL A 352 13.57 2.54 -5.42
N ASP A 353 12.89 3.59 -4.95
CA ASP A 353 13.01 4.13 -3.60
C ASP A 353 12.33 3.26 -2.52
N LEU A 354 11.46 2.31 -2.91
CA LEU A 354 10.90 1.36 -1.94
C LEU A 354 11.92 0.27 -1.61
N ILE A 355 12.62 0.43 -0.50
CA ILE A 355 13.61 -0.52 0.03
C ILE A 355 13.26 -0.94 1.46
N PRO A 356 13.82 -2.05 1.97
CA PRO A 356 13.42 -2.61 3.27
C PRO A 356 13.60 -1.67 4.47
N SER A 357 14.66 -0.85 4.47
CA SER A 357 14.90 0.14 5.52
C SER A 357 13.80 1.21 5.51
N GLY A 358 13.46 1.76 4.34
CA GLY A 358 12.38 2.74 4.22
C GLY A 358 10.97 2.19 4.46
N LEU A 359 10.75 0.89 4.19
CA LEU A 359 9.44 0.25 4.38
C LEU A 359 8.88 0.47 5.80
N TRP A 360 9.72 0.27 6.82
CA TRP A 360 9.30 0.38 8.22
C TRP A 360 9.79 1.65 8.90
N ARG A 361 11.05 2.04 8.69
CA ARG A 361 11.64 3.21 9.37
C ARG A 361 10.99 4.53 8.94
N TYR A 362 10.67 4.66 7.66
CA TYR A 362 10.02 5.83 7.08
C TYR A 362 8.55 5.56 6.75
N ASN A 363 7.96 4.51 7.35
CA ASN A 363 6.56 4.12 7.17
C ASN A 363 6.12 3.96 5.70
N ASN A 364 7.01 3.69 4.74
CA ASN A 364 6.64 3.47 3.33
C ASN A 364 5.70 2.25 3.14
N VAL A 365 5.52 1.43 4.17
CA VAL A 365 4.49 0.39 4.24
C VAL A 365 3.07 0.95 4.05
N HIS A 366 2.86 2.27 4.26
CA HIS A 366 1.58 2.93 3.98
C HIS A 366 1.14 2.80 2.52
N TYR A 367 2.04 2.53 1.56
CA TYR A 367 1.67 2.21 0.18
C TYR A 367 0.75 0.97 0.09
N PHE A 368 0.90 0.01 0.99
CA PHE A 368 0.12 -1.23 1.04
C PHE A 368 -1.12 -1.15 1.93
N LYS A 369 -1.45 0.04 2.45
CA LYS A 369 -2.54 0.25 3.42
C LYS A 369 -3.88 -0.33 2.98
N TRP A 370 -4.27 -0.14 1.72
CA TRP A 370 -5.54 -0.70 1.20
C TRP A 370 -5.45 -2.22 0.98
N MET A 371 -4.25 -2.75 0.74
CA MET A 371 -4.02 -4.17 0.48
C MET A 371 -4.10 -5.02 1.74
N PHE A 372 -3.76 -4.51 2.94
CA PHE A 372 -3.82 -5.36 4.13
C PHE A 372 -5.21 -5.95 4.40
N PRO A 373 -6.30 -5.17 4.38
CA PRO A 373 -7.65 -5.74 4.43
C PRO A 373 -7.94 -6.71 3.28
N ALA A 374 -7.46 -6.42 2.07
CA ALA A 374 -7.66 -7.29 0.90
C ALA A 374 -7.00 -8.66 1.11
N CYS A 375 -5.75 -8.65 1.57
CA CYS A 375 -4.99 -9.83 1.95
C CYS A 375 -5.71 -10.61 3.06
N ALA A 376 -6.18 -9.94 4.11
CA ALA A 376 -6.90 -10.62 5.19
C ALA A 376 -8.18 -11.32 4.71
N LEU A 377 -8.92 -10.70 3.78
CA LEU A 377 -10.10 -11.32 3.17
C LEU A 377 -9.75 -12.52 2.28
N LEU A 378 -8.68 -12.41 1.47
CA LEU A 378 -8.18 -13.51 0.65
C LEU A 378 -7.65 -14.68 1.49
N GLY A 379 -6.95 -14.38 2.59
CA GLY A 379 -6.46 -15.36 3.55
C GLY A 379 -7.59 -16.04 4.31
N TRP A 380 -8.58 -15.29 4.78
CA TRP A 380 -9.80 -15.85 5.36
C TRP A 380 -10.53 -16.78 4.39
N TRP A 381 -10.67 -16.36 3.13
CA TRP A 381 -11.30 -17.18 2.11
C TRP A 381 -10.52 -18.48 1.86
N ALA A 382 -9.19 -18.42 1.78
CA ALA A 382 -8.33 -19.61 1.64
C ALA A 382 -8.49 -20.56 2.84
N LEU A 383 -8.53 -20.01 4.06
CA LEU A 383 -8.79 -20.78 5.28
C LEU A 383 -10.15 -21.47 5.25
N HIS A 384 -11.19 -20.81 4.74
CA HIS A 384 -12.50 -21.44 4.55
C HIS A 384 -12.47 -22.61 3.56
N GLN A 385 -11.60 -22.58 2.54
CA GLN A 385 -11.48 -23.68 1.58
C GLN A 385 -10.87 -24.94 2.19
N PHE A 386 -10.19 -24.86 3.33
CA PHE A 386 -9.76 -26.07 4.08
C PHE A 386 -10.93 -26.90 4.58
N PHE A 387 -12.10 -26.29 4.81
CA PHE A 387 -13.31 -26.98 5.24
C PHE A 387 -14.22 -27.35 4.06
N SER A 388 -13.74 -27.20 2.83
CA SER A 388 -14.46 -27.54 1.61
C SER A 388 -13.89 -28.79 0.95
N ARG A 389 -14.48 -29.21 -0.18
CA ARG A 389 -13.95 -30.32 -1.00
C ARG A 389 -12.56 -30.01 -1.58
N GLN A 390 -12.09 -28.77 -1.50
CA GLN A 390 -10.83 -28.30 -2.11
C GLN A 390 -9.62 -28.35 -1.16
N TRP A 391 -9.77 -28.84 0.08
CA TRP A 391 -8.71 -28.79 1.10
C TRP A 391 -7.34 -29.35 0.64
N ARG A 392 -7.32 -30.40 -0.19
CA ARG A 392 -6.09 -30.98 -0.74
C ARG A 392 -5.34 -30.00 -1.64
N LEU A 393 -6.09 -29.26 -2.46
CA LEU A 393 -5.53 -28.23 -3.33
C LEU A 393 -5.00 -27.05 -2.51
N VAL A 394 -5.71 -26.65 -1.46
CA VAL A 394 -5.24 -25.61 -0.53
C VAL A 394 -3.93 -26.03 0.13
N LEU A 395 -3.83 -27.27 0.61
CA LEU A 395 -2.59 -27.82 1.16
C LEU A 395 -1.46 -27.86 0.13
N ALA A 396 -1.74 -28.31 -1.10
CA ALA A 396 -0.73 -28.38 -2.15
C ALA A 396 -0.18 -26.99 -2.53
N VAL A 397 -1.06 -26.00 -2.72
CA VAL A 397 -0.68 -24.61 -2.99
C VAL A 397 0.06 -24.00 -1.79
N GLY A 398 -0.42 -24.26 -0.58
CA GLY A 398 0.25 -23.84 0.65
C GLY A 398 1.66 -24.40 0.79
N ALA A 399 1.83 -25.70 0.58
CA ALA A 399 3.13 -26.36 0.61
C ALA A 399 4.06 -25.81 -0.48
N ALA A 400 3.56 -25.57 -1.70
CA ALA A 400 4.35 -24.98 -2.76
C ALA A 400 4.86 -23.57 -2.41
N ILE A 401 3.99 -22.69 -1.88
CA ILE A 401 4.40 -21.35 -1.43
C ILE A 401 5.40 -21.43 -0.28
N PHE A 402 5.19 -22.34 0.67
CA PHE A 402 6.11 -22.55 1.78
C PHE A 402 7.50 -22.96 1.28
N ILE A 403 7.58 -23.96 0.39
CA ILE A 403 8.82 -24.45 -0.22
C ILE A 403 9.50 -23.33 -1.02
N LEU A 404 8.76 -22.57 -1.83
CA LEU A 404 9.30 -21.45 -2.61
C LEU A 404 9.84 -20.32 -1.71
N SER A 405 9.23 -20.09 -0.56
CA SER A 405 9.73 -19.12 0.43
C SER A 405 11.02 -19.58 1.15
N GLY A 406 11.45 -20.82 0.91
CA GLY A 406 12.75 -21.38 1.27
C GLY A 406 13.92 -20.87 0.41
N ILE A 407 13.65 -20.20 -0.71
CA ILE A 407 14.67 -19.54 -1.54
C ILE A 407 15.45 -18.51 -0.71
N ARG A 408 16.76 -18.39 -0.94
CA ARG A 408 17.68 -17.45 -0.29
C ARG A 408 18.50 -16.71 -1.32
N LEU A 409 18.60 -15.40 -1.15
CA LEU A 409 19.54 -14.55 -1.87
C LEU A 409 20.60 -14.10 -0.88
N LEU A 410 21.79 -14.68 -0.97
CA LEU A 410 22.90 -14.42 -0.06
C LEU A 410 23.97 -13.58 -0.77
N PRO A 411 24.54 -12.57 -0.09
CA PRO A 411 25.74 -11.91 -0.56
C PRO A 411 26.92 -12.90 -0.44
N VAL A 412 27.77 -12.93 -1.46
CA VAL A 412 29.01 -13.71 -1.48
C VAL A 412 30.17 -12.79 -1.83
N PRO A 413 31.38 -12.97 -1.28
CA PRO A 413 32.52 -12.15 -1.66
C PRO A 413 32.72 -12.16 -3.18
N ALA A 414 32.80 -10.97 -3.78
CA ALA A 414 33.04 -10.80 -5.21
C ALA A 414 34.45 -10.24 -5.43
N SER A 415 35.14 -10.76 -6.45
CA SER A 415 36.34 -10.11 -6.97
C SER A 415 35.95 -9.06 -7.99
N THR A 416 36.67 -7.94 -8.02
CA THR A 416 36.41 -6.80 -8.90
C THR A 416 36.58 -7.13 -10.40
N ALA A 417 37.21 -8.25 -10.73
CA ALA A 417 37.52 -8.63 -12.10
C ALA A 417 36.44 -9.50 -12.79
N HIS A 418 35.60 -10.22 -12.04
CA HIS A 418 34.84 -11.34 -12.62
C HIS A 418 33.37 -11.43 -12.20
N MET A 419 32.91 -10.67 -11.20
CA MET A 419 31.52 -10.75 -10.75
C MET A 419 30.88 -9.36 -10.63
N PRO A 420 29.57 -9.24 -10.94
CA PRO A 420 28.82 -8.03 -10.69
C PRO A 420 28.78 -7.74 -9.19
N ILE A 421 29.19 -6.52 -8.80
CA ILE A 421 29.20 -6.07 -7.40
C ILE A 421 27.86 -5.41 -7.10
N TRP A 422 27.11 -5.99 -6.18
CA TRP A 422 25.78 -5.50 -5.77
C TRP A 422 25.80 -4.71 -4.47
N MET A 423 26.79 -4.98 -3.62
CA MET A 423 26.96 -4.28 -2.36
C MET A 423 28.45 -4.05 -2.08
N VAL A 424 28.74 -2.91 -1.48
CA VAL A 424 30.05 -2.53 -0.97
C VAL A 424 29.94 -2.28 0.53
N THR A 425 30.97 -2.65 1.28
CA THR A 425 31.09 -2.36 2.72
C THR A 425 32.36 -1.59 2.99
N LEU A 426 32.26 -0.55 3.82
CA LEU A 426 33.36 0.27 4.32
C LEU A 426 33.42 0.12 5.84
N HIS A 427 34.59 -0.13 6.42
CA HIS A 427 34.74 -0.30 7.87
C HIS A 427 35.15 1.00 8.57
N GLU A 428 34.34 2.04 8.37
CA GLU A 428 34.48 3.33 9.05
C GLU A 428 33.47 3.48 10.19
N ALA A 429 33.64 4.47 11.06
CA ALA A 429 32.64 4.77 12.08
C ALA A 429 31.33 5.19 11.37
N PRO A 430 30.20 4.48 11.60
CA PRO A 430 29.00 4.72 10.81
C PRO A 430 28.46 6.13 11.07
N PRO A 431 28.18 6.93 10.02
CA PRO A 431 27.50 8.22 10.16
C PRO A 431 26.08 8.04 10.69
N SER A 432 25.44 9.14 11.05
CA SER A 432 24.03 9.09 11.45
C SER A 432 23.14 8.68 10.26
N TRP A 433 22.01 8.05 10.55
CA TRP A 433 21.07 7.61 9.52
C TRP A 433 20.63 8.74 8.58
N PRO A 434 20.17 9.91 9.07
CA PRO A 434 19.78 11.01 8.19
C PRO A 434 20.93 11.51 7.31
N ASP A 435 22.14 11.62 7.88
CA ASP A 435 23.30 12.18 7.17
C ASP A 435 23.72 11.32 5.99
N LEU A 436 23.59 9.99 6.10
CA LEU A 436 23.99 9.07 5.03
C LEU A 436 22.84 8.70 4.10
N TYR A 437 21.66 8.38 4.65
CA TYR A 437 20.53 7.85 3.88
C TYR A 437 19.99 8.85 2.86
N PHE A 438 20.02 10.14 3.18
CA PHE A 438 19.58 11.24 2.31
C PHE A 438 20.75 12.12 1.82
N SER A 439 22.00 11.64 1.92
CA SER A 439 23.15 12.38 1.37
C SER A 439 23.07 12.51 -0.15
N ASP A 440 23.65 13.60 -0.67
CA ASP A 440 23.91 13.81 -2.09
C ASP A 440 25.14 13.01 -2.60
N LEU A 441 25.49 11.91 -1.92
CA LEU A 441 26.65 11.09 -2.28
C LEU A 441 26.51 10.57 -3.71
N ALA A 442 27.55 10.77 -4.52
CA ALA A 442 27.69 10.16 -5.83
C ALA A 442 28.92 9.26 -5.85
N LEU A 443 28.83 8.14 -6.57
CA LEU A 443 29.91 7.19 -6.75
C LEU A 443 30.24 7.09 -8.23
N ARG A 444 31.51 7.20 -8.59
CA ARG A 444 32.01 6.89 -9.93
C ARG A 444 32.52 5.46 -9.97
N ASP A 445 32.00 4.68 -10.89
CA ASP A 445 32.53 3.36 -11.27
C ASP A 445 33.06 3.40 -12.72
N ASN A 446 33.48 2.25 -13.27
CA ASN A 446 34.03 2.17 -14.63
C ASN A 446 32.98 2.44 -15.73
N ARG A 447 31.68 2.45 -15.39
CA ARG A 447 30.59 2.63 -16.34
C ARG A 447 30.04 4.05 -16.29
N ALA A 448 29.72 4.55 -15.10
CA ALA A 448 28.99 5.79 -14.92
C ALA A 448 29.19 6.39 -13.52
N ILE A 449 28.64 7.60 -13.33
CA ILE A 449 28.37 8.15 -12.00
C ILE A 449 27.00 7.64 -11.58
N GLN A 450 26.94 7.04 -10.40
CA GLN A 450 25.73 6.58 -9.73
C GLN A 450 25.42 7.52 -8.57
N HIS A 451 24.17 7.94 -8.42
CA HIS A 451 23.73 8.83 -7.35
C HIS A 451 23.02 8.07 -6.24
N ASN A 452 23.27 8.45 -4.99
CA ASN A 452 22.49 7.95 -3.86
C ASN A 452 21.02 8.28 -4.11
N ILE A 453 20.12 7.46 -3.58
CA ILE A 453 18.67 7.51 -3.80
C ILE A 453 18.23 6.95 -5.16
N HIS A 454 18.87 7.39 -6.25
CA HIS A 454 18.48 7.02 -7.62
C HIS A 454 19.07 5.68 -8.09
N ASP A 455 20.37 5.49 -7.88
CA ASP A 455 21.10 4.36 -8.46
C ASP A 455 21.56 3.37 -7.40
N PHE A 456 21.86 3.85 -6.20
CA PHE A 456 22.24 3.04 -5.05
C PHE A 456 21.70 3.64 -3.75
N ARG A 457 21.84 2.92 -2.64
CA ARG A 457 21.57 3.43 -1.31
C ARG A 457 22.77 3.28 -0.40
N ALA A 458 23.19 4.39 0.20
CA ALA A 458 24.12 4.38 1.32
C ALA A 458 23.37 4.25 2.65
N MET A 459 23.80 3.32 3.51
CA MET A 459 23.17 3.05 4.80
C MET A 459 24.23 2.76 5.88
N PRO A 460 24.03 3.26 7.10
CA PRO A 460 24.89 2.87 8.21
C PRO A 460 24.57 1.44 8.62
N ASP A 461 25.61 0.70 8.94
CA ASP A 461 25.59 -0.64 9.50
C ASP A 461 26.44 -0.64 10.78
N SER A 462 26.20 -1.63 11.64
CA SER A 462 27.03 -1.91 12.81
C SER A 462 28.51 -2.13 12.51
N GLN A 463 28.85 -2.42 11.25
CA GLN A 463 30.22 -2.67 10.77
C GLN A 463 30.78 -1.49 9.95
N GLY A 464 30.04 -0.38 9.84
CA GLY A 464 30.43 0.82 9.10
C GLY A 464 29.38 1.23 8.09
N GLU A 465 29.74 1.39 6.82
CA GLU A 465 28.80 1.82 5.78
C GLU A 465 28.54 0.71 4.77
N ARG A 466 27.30 0.67 4.25
CA ARG A 466 26.94 -0.18 3.12
C ARG A 466 26.41 0.65 1.97
N TRP A 467 26.95 0.40 0.78
CA TRP A 467 26.41 0.94 -0.46
C TRP A 467 25.80 -0.20 -1.26
N ILE A 468 24.48 -0.17 -1.44
CA ILE A 468 23.72 -1.22 -2.12
C ILE A 468 23.16 -0.66 -3.42
N THR A 469 23.52 -1.23 -4.56
CA THR A 469 22.97 -0.78 -5.83
C THR A 469 21.49 -1.14 -5.98
N LEU A 470 20.73 -0.19 -6.51
CA LEU A 470 19.30 -0.27 -6.80
C LEU A 470 19.00 -0.13 -8.30
N ALA A 471 19.99 0.24 -9.10
CA ALA A 471 19.88 0.37 -10.54
C ALA A 471 20.66 -0.72 -11.27
N HIS A 472 21.97 -0.78 -11.11
CA HIS A 472 22.79 -1.77 -11.80
C HIS A 472 24.05 -2.08 -10.99
N PRO A 473 24.59 -3.31 -11.08
CA PRO A 473 25.83 -3.67 -10.40
C PRO A 473 26.93 -2.65 -10.66
N PHE A 474 27.69 -2.34 -9.61
CA PHE A 474 28.90 -1.53 -9.77
C PHE A 474 29.85 -2.23 -10.74
N ASN A 475 30.39 -1.45 -11.68
CA ASN A 475 31.41 -1.93 -12.61
C ASN A 475 32.80 -1.51 -12.12
N GLY A 476 33.58 -2.45 -11.59
CA GLY A 476 34.87 -2.13 -10.95
C GLY A 476 34.68 -1.56 -9.53
N VAL A 477 35.70 -0.84 -9.04
CA VAL A 477 35.70 -0.28 -7.68
C VAL A 477 34.98 1.07 -7.69
N PRO A 478 33.79 1.20 -7.06
CA PRO A 478 33.14 2.50 -6.95
C PRO A 478 33.93 3.43 -6.03
N THR A 479 34.10 4.68 -6.45
CA THR A 479 34.82 5.71 -5.68
C THR A 479 33.95 6.95 -5.49
N PRO A 480 33.98 7.63 -4.34
CA PRO A 480 33.23 8.87 -4.12
C PRO A 480 33.53 9.94 -5.16
N TYR A 481 32.49 10.66 -5.60
CA TYR A 481 32.55 11.69 -6.61
C TYR A 481 31.87 13.00 -6.14
N PRO A 482 32.57 14.16 -6.18
CA PRO A 482 33.99 14.33 -6.49
C PRO A 482 34.87 13.61 -5.43
N ALA A 483 36.10 13.25 -5.82
CA ALA A 483 37.03 12.57 -4.91
C ALA A 483 37.36 13.48 -3.71
N SER A 484 36.69 13.25 -2.58
CA SER A 484 36.80 14.08 -1.38
C SER A 484 37.06 13.27 -0.11
N SER A 485 36.75 11.97 -0.10
CA SER A 485 36.99 11.09 1.04
C SER A 485 38.13 10.10 0.77
N LYS A 486 38.82 9.71 1.84
CA LYS A 486 39.80 8.60 1.84
C LYS A 486 39.12 7.24 2.02
N SER A 487 37.79 7.17 1.99
CA SER A 487 37.06 5.95 2.26
C SER A 487 37.21 4.99 1.09
N VAL A 488 38.10 4.00 1.27
CA VAL A 488 38.36 2.97 0.26
C VAL A 488 37.42 1.80 0.56
N PRO A 489 36.61 1.34 -0.41
CA PRO A 489 35.87 0.09 -0.30
C PRO A 489 36.74 -1.06 0.19
N GLU A 490 36.33 -1.71 1.28
CA GLU A 490 37.10 -2.82 1.87
C GLU A 490 36.59 -4.17 1.40
N GLN A 491 35.28 -4.29 1.15
CA GLN A 491 34.65 -5.55 0.75
C GLN A 491 33.62 -5.34 -0.35
N PHE A 492 33.63 -6.26 -1.31
CA PHE A 492 32.70 -6.29 -2.45
C PHE A 492 31.87 -7.57 -2.40
N TRP A 493 30.59 -7.43 -2.69
CA TRP A 493 29.64 -8.52 -2.56
C TRP A 493 28.85 -8.74 -3.86
N GLY A 494 28.91 -9.97 -4.36
CA GLY A 494 28.06 -10.50 -5.42
C GLY A 494 26.80 -11.14 -4.85
N MET A 495 26.06 -11.85 -5.69
CA MET A 495 24.79 -12.49 -5.32
C MET A 495 24.83 -13.99 -5.59
N HIS A 496 24.38 -14.78 -4.62
CA HIS A 496 24.24 -16.23 -4.73
C HIS A 496 22.81 -16.66 -4.36
N LEU A 497 22.16 -17.40 -5.27
CA LEU A 497 20.86 -18.02 -5.05
C LEU A 497 21.06 -19.41 -4.47
N THR A 498 20.47 -19.68 -3.31
CA THR A 498 20.42 -21.02 -2.72
C THR A 498 19.00 -21.32 -2.22
N TRP A 499 18.73 -22.56 -1.86
CA TRP A 499 17.43 -22.99 -1.32
C TRP A 499 17.64 -23.71 0.01
N ARG A 500 16.76 -23.43 0.97
CA ARG A 500 16.71 -24.14 2.24
C ARG A 500 15.27 -24.45 2.63
N PRO A 501 15.00 -25.59 3.30
CA PRO A 501 13.64 -25.97 3.69
C PRO A 501 13.02 -25.09 4.78
N ASP A 502 13.81 -24.29 5.49
CA ASP A 502 13.41 -23.52 6.69
C ASP A 502 13.21 -22.01 6.39
N PRO A 503 12.01 -21.54 5.98
CA PRO A 503 11.79 -20.16 5.51
C PRO A 503 12.25 -19.05 6.48
N CYS A 504 13.02 -18.07 5.98
CA CYS A 504 13.58 -16.95 6.76
C CYS A 504 12.54 -16.09 7.45
N TRP A 505 11.28 -16.16 7.03
CA TRP A 505 10.23 -15.30 7.59
C TRP A 505 9.52 -15.95 8.77
N LEU A 506 9.77 -17.24 9.06
CA LEU A 506 9.10 -17.97 10.13
C LEU A 506 10.04 -18.16 11.36
N PRO A 507 9.66 -17.73 12.57
CA PRO A 507 10.42 -18.01 13.79
C PRO A 507 10.53 -19.53 14.07
N PRO A 508 11.64 -20.03 14.65
CA PRO A 508 12.86 -19.35 15.08
C PRO A 508 13.94 -19.31 13.99
N HIS A 509 13.56 -19.38 12.71
CA HIS A 509 14.47 -19.37 11.57
C HIS A 509 14.64 -18.00 10.90
N PRO A 510 14.49 -16.82 11.57
CA PRO A 510 14.81 -15.59 10.90
C PRO A 510 16.27 -15.65 10.48
N CYS A 511 16.53 -15.33 9.21
CA CYS A 511 17.86 -15.21 8.64
C CYS A 511 18.56 -13.98 9.21
N ASN A 512 18.65 -13.94 10.54
CA ASN A 512 19.32 -12.93 11.35
C ASN A 512 20.83 -13.11 11.31
N PHE A 513 21.33 -14.07 10.52
CA PHE A 513 22.74 -14.28 10.26
C PHE A 513 23.32 -12.99 9.65
N LYS A 514 23.89 -12.14 10.50
CA LYS A 514 25.01 -11.31 10.07
C LYS A 514 26.13 -12.31 9.81
N PRO A 515 26.67 -12.45 8.58
CA PRO A 515 27.88 -13.22 8.43
C PRO A 515 28.89 -12.71 9.48
N PRO A 516 29.56 -13.60 10.24
CA PRO A 516 30.64 -13.16 11.11
C PRO A 516 31.66 -12.38 10.26
N LEU A 517 32.31 -11.40 10.89
CA LEU A 517 33.47 -10.74 10.28
C LEU A 517 34.45 -11.82 9.80
N PRO A 518 35.16 -11.60 8.66
CA PRO A 518 36.27 -12.47 8.27
C PRO A 518 37.32 -12.61 9.38
#